data_AF-A0A2S6RPV0-F1
#
_entry.id   AF-A0A2S6RPV0-F1
#
_cell.length_a   1.000
_cell.length_b   1.000
_cell.length_c   1.000
_cell.angle_alpha   90.00
_cell.angle_beta   90.00
_cell.angle_gamma   90.00
#
_symmetry.space_group_name_H-M   'P 1'
#
loop_
_entity.id
_entity.type
_entity.pdbx_description
1 polymer ?
#
loop_
_entity_poly.entity_id
_entity_poly.type
_entity_poly.pdbx_seq_one_letter_code
_entity_poly.pdbx_strand_id
1 'polypeptide(L)'
;MEKFYHPSGLRFLENKDLPFISLNKIIELSKDLKLDIEDKNIVKNFIVSLKKKEFPFILTSQEYFHLKRMSEKNWIKYLIYRYKLKIYPKKKIVSKFPVYLLVEPTSVCNLRCVMCFQIDKSFTKKPYMGFMDFNLFKKIIDEAANNGTSAITLASRGEPLLHPKISEMIKYVSKKESFIDIKLNTNATRLNEKLCHEILKSNINMVVVSIDSHVKKQYEEIRKGGKFDEVLKNIKLLVDTRKKFYKNSKLEIRVSGVKFKEDQNENNFRKFWSKIVDNVAYVQYQNRWNTYKNKPNKKINHPCVYLWERLYVWFDGVCNPCDADYKSFLSPGNLNNKSIKEVWNSDQLNKLRNLHISKKRHKYNPCDRCGL
;
A
#
# COMPACT_ATOMS: atom_id res chain seq x y z
N MET A 1 8.25 20.40 -22.76
CA MET A 1 7.55 19.84 -21.58
C MET A 1 7.49 18.33 -21.73
N GLU A 2 8.55 17.64 -21.30
CA GLU A 2 8.74 16.21 -21.51
C GLU A 2 7.78 15.37 -20.67
N LYS A 3 7.03 14.49 -21.36
CA LYS A 3 6.18 13.48 -20.75
C LYS A 3 7.05 12.29 -20.37
N PHE A 4 7.27 12.11 -19.08
CA PHE A 4 8.06 11.00 -18.53
C PHE A 4 7.38 9.64 -18.80
N TYR A 5 7.98 8.87 -19.70
CA TYR A 5 7.75 7.43 -19.89
C TYR A 5 9.00 6.69 -19.39
N HIS A 6 8.90 5.81 -18.38
CA HIS A 6 9.63 4.53 -18.44
C HIS A 6 9.19 3.49 -17.38
N PRO A 7 9.16 2.19 -17.74
CA PRO A 7 9.08 1.05 -16.84
C PRO A 7 10.44 0.55 -16.34
N SER A 8 10.41 -0.27 -15.29
CA SER A 8 11.50 -0.56 -14.33
C SER A 8 11.75 0.62 -13.38
N GLY A 9 11.85 0.33 -12.08
CA GLY A 9 12.14 1.36 -11.10
C GLY A 9 13.41 2.11 -11.52
N LEU A 10 13.31 3.44 -11.65
CA LEU A 10 14.47 4.30 -11.82
C LEU A 10 15.49 3.98 -10.71
N ARG A 11 16.56 3.26 -11.05
CA ARG A 11 17.90 3.75 -10.69
C ARG A 11 18.02 5.11 -11.38
N PHE A 12 18.68 6.07 -10.76
CA PHE A 12 18.68 7.50 -11.09
C PHE A 12 17.59 8.31 -10.37
N LEU A 13 17.91 8.67 -9.12
CA LEU A 13 17.95 10.08 -8.79
C LEU A 13 19.41 10.36 -8.42
N GLU A 14 20.21 10.76 -9.41
CA GLU A 14 21.39 11.57 -9.08
C GLU A 14 20.86 12.80 -8.33
N ASN A 15 21.60 13.28 -7.31
CA ASN A 15 21.17 14.37 -6.41
C ASN A 15 20.79 15.70 -7.10
N LYS A 16 20.79 15.77 -8.45
CA LYS A 16 20.47 16.94 -9.26
C LYS A 16 18.96 17.16 -9.50
N ASP A 17 18.10 16.14 -9.28
CA ASP A 17 16.66 16.21 -9.60
C ASP A 17 15.71 16.43 -8.40
N LEU A 18 16.23 16.81 -7.23
CA LEU A 18 15.44 17.25 -6.07
C LEU A 18 15.51 18.79 -5.86
N PRO A 19 15.22 19.64 -6.87
CA PRO A 19 15.46 21.08 -6.77
C PRO A 19 14.64 21.77 -5.66
N PHE A 20 13.53 21.16 -5.20
CA PHE A 20 12.68 21.73 -4.15
C PHE A 20 12.96 21.18 -2.73
N ILE A 21 13.69 20.06 -2.59
CA ILE A 21 14.08 19.55 -1.27
C ILE A 21 15.50 20.05 -0.96
N SER A 22 15.63 21.36 -0.81
CA SER A 22 16.91 21.95 -0.41
C SER A 22 17.18 21.71 1.07
N LEU A 23 18.46 21.68 1.44
CA LEU A 23 18.88 21.66 2.84
C LEU A 23 18.19 22.76 3.67
N ASN A 24 18.15 23.99 3.13
CA ASN A 24 17.52 25.13 3.79
C ASN A 24 16.02 24.90 4.01
N LYS A 25 15.31 24.36 3.00
CA LYS A 25 13.88 24.09 3.12
C LYS A 25 13.59 22.98 4.14
N ILE A 26 14.41 21.93 4.18
CA ILE A 26 14.29 20.88 5.20
C ILE A 26 14.51 21.43 6.60
N ILE A 27 15.54 22.27 6.79
CA ILE A 27 15.83 22.91 8.08
C ILE A 27 14.64 23.79 8.50
N GLU A 28 14.16 24.67 7.61
CA GLU A 28 13.00 25.54 7.83
C GLU A 28 11.78 24.74 8.30
N LEU A 29 11.32 23.79 7.48
CA LEU A 29 10.12 23.00 7.75
C LEU A 29 10.23 22.11 8.99
N SER A 30 11.45 21.78 9.43
CA SER A 30 11.67 20.95 10.62
C SER A 30 11.54 21.70 11.94
N LYS A 31 11.69 23.03 11.95
CA LYS A 31 11.67 23.84 13.19
C LYS A 31 10.30 23.84 13.86
N ASP A 32 9.24 23.89 13.06
CA ASP A 32 7.86 24.04 13.55
C ASP A 32 7.19 22.71 13.92
N LEU A 33 7.89 21.59 13.77
CA LEU A 33 7.33 20.25 13.98
C LEU A 33 7.63 19.71 15.38
N LYS A 34 6.56 19.35 16.08
CA LYS A 34 6.63 18.53 17.30
C LYS A 34 6.98 17.08 16.93
N LEU A 35 8.28 16.78 16.92
CA LEU A 35 8.82 15.44 16.64
C LEU A 35 9.28 14.75 17.92
N ASP A 36 9.11 13.42 17.97
CA ASP A 36 9.68 12.61 19.04
C ASP A 36 11.22 12.47 18.86
N ILE A 37 11.90 11.88 19.85
CA ILE A 37 13.37 11.75 19.83
C ILE A 37 13.84 10.94 18.61
N GLU A 38 13.08 9.92 18.23
CA GLU A 38 13.42 9.03 17.12
C GLU A 38 13.37 9.81 15.79
N ASP A 39 12.29 10.55 15.56
CA ASP A 39 12.07 11.36 14.37
C ASP A 39 13.05 12.54 14.28
N LYS A 40 13.36 13.17 15.42
CA LYS A 40 14.43 14.20 15.48
C LYS A 40 15.77 13.66 15.00
N ASN A 41 16.12 12.43 15.37
CA ASN A 41 17.37 11.81 14.93
C ASN A 41 17.36 11.48 13.43
N ILE A 42 16.21 11.06 12.88
CA ILE A 42 16.05 10.87 11.43
C ILE A 42 16.27 12.19 10.69
N VAL A 43 15.65 13.29 11.14
CA VAL A 43 15.82 14.62 10.52
C VAL A 43 17.26 15.11 10.61
N LYS A 44 17.93 14.91 11.75
CA LYS A 44 19.37 15.21 11.88
C LYS A 44 20.20 14.45 10.85
N ASN A 45 19.91 13.16 10.65
CA ASN A 45 20.59 12.36 9.63
C ASN A 45 20.34 12.90 8.21
N PHE A 46 19.12 13.35 7.91
CA PHE A 46 18.80 13.98 6.62
C PHE A 46 19.64 15.23 6.39
N ILE A 47 19.70 16.12 7.39
CA ILE A 47 20.48 17.36 7.34
C ILE A 47 21.97 17.04 7.10
N VAL A 48 22.52 16.04 7.80
CA VAL A 48 23.92 15.60 7.62
C VAL A 48 24.16 15.07 6.21
N SER A 49 23.29 14.20 5.68
CA SER A 49 23.41 13.68 4.32
C SER A 49 23.30 14.80 3.27
N LEU A 50 22.33 15.70 3.42
CA LEU A 50 22.11 16.81 2.48
C LEU A 50 23.29 17.80 2.45
N LYS A 51 23.97 18.04 3.59
CA LYS A 51 25.22 18.81 3.63
C LYS A 51 26.33 18.18 2.77
N LYS A 52 26.34 16.85 2.64
CA LYS A 52 27.25 16.10 1.76
C LYS A 52 26.74 15.98 0.33
N LYS A 53 25.64 16.67 -0.02
CA LYS A 53 24.93 16.55 -1.30
C LYS A 53 24.47 15.11 -1.57
N GLU A 54 24.02 14.40 -0.54
CA GLU A 54 23.47 13.04 -0.63
C GLU A 54 22.06 12.97 -0.04
N PHE A 55 21.17 12.18 -0.65
CA PHE A 55 19.89 11.82 -0.04
C PHE A 55 19.96 10.40 0.58
N PRO A 56 19.44 10.19 1.80
CA PRO A 56 19.68 8.96 2.57
C PRO A 56 18.98 7.70 2.02
N PHE A 57 18.10 7.84 1.02
CA PHE A 57 17.44 6.73 0.34
C PHE A 57 16.92 7.18 -1.04
N ILE A 58 16.65 6.25 -1.95
CA ILE A 58 16.09 6.61 -3.26
C ILE A 58 14.58 6.84 -3.12
N LEU A 59 14.07 7.99 -3.56
CA LEU A 59 12.64 8.21 -3.79
C LEU A 59 12.25 7.62 -5.15
N THR A 60 11.13 6.90 -5.22
CA THR A 60 10.60 6.47 -6.52
C THR A 60 9.93 7.65 -7.23
N SER A 61 9.76 7.57 -8.55
CA SER A 61 9.00 8.59 -9.30
C SER A 61 7.60 8.79 -8.73
N GLN A 62 6.97 7.73 -8.23
CA GLN A 62 5.66 7.79 -7.58
C GLN A 62 5.71 8.54 -6.24
N GLU A 63 6.72 8.29 -5.43
CA GLU A 63 6.89 8.99 -4.14
C GLU A 63 7.21 10.46 -4.36
N TYR A 64 8.04 10.77 -5.36
CA TYR A 64 8.33 12.13 -5.77
C TYR A 64 7.06 12.86 -6.25
N PHE A 65 6.27 12.21 -7.12
CA PHE A 65 4.99 12.75 -7.60
C PHE A 65 4.04 13.05 -6.43
N HIS A 66 3.91 12.12 -5.49
CA HIS A 66 3.05 12.27 -4.33
C HIS A 66 3.53 13.41 -3.43
N LEU A 67 4.84 13.49 -3.14
CA LEU A 67 5.43 14.55 -2.33
C LEU A 67 5.18 15.94 -2.95
N LYS A 68 5.31 16.08 -4.27
CA LYS A 68 5.06 17.35 -4.99
C LYS A 68 3.60 17.82 -4.90
N ARG A 69 2.64 16.90 -4.73
CA ARG A 69 1.21 17.24 -4.56
C ARG A 69 0.81 17.49 -3.12
N MET A 70 1.62 17.04 -2.17
CA MET A 70 1.43 17.23 -0.74
C MET A 70 1.78 18.66 -0.31
N SER A 71 1.06 19.18 0.69
CA SER A 71 1.40 20.45 1.33
C SER A 71 2.79 20.38 1.98
N GLU A 72 3.59 21.44 1.83
CA GLU A 72 4.97 21.51 2.34
C GLU A 72 5.07 21.20 3.83
N LYS A 73 4.06 21.59 4.63
CA LYS A 73 4.00 21.30 6.07
C LYS A 73 4.06 19.80 6.42
N ASN A 74 3.71 18.93 5.47
CA ASN A 74 3.73 17.48 5.64
C ASN A 74 4.97 16.81 5.04
N TRP A 75 5.85 17.54 4.34
CA TRP A 75 7.01 16.95 3.67
C TRP A 75 7.96 16.25 4.63
N ILE A 76 8.31 16.86 5.76
CA ILE A 76 9.20 16.24 6.75
C ILE A 76 8.59 14.95 7.30
N LYS A 77 7.29 14.97 7.65
CA LYS A 77 6.58 13.76 8.10
C LYS A 77 6.61 12.67 7.03
N TYR A 78 6.40 13.03 5.76
CA TYR A 78 6.49 12.10 4.65
C TYR A 78 7.87 11.50 4.49
N LEU A 79 8.92 12.32 4.53
CA LEU A 79 10.29 11.86 4.40
C LEU A 79 10.71 10.95 5.57
N ILE A 80 10.32 11.28 6.81
CA ILE A 80 10.50 10.41 7.98
C ILE A 80 9.82 9.06 7.74
N TYR A 81 8.55 9.08 7.32
CA TYR A 81 7.80 7.87 6.98
C TYR A 81 8.52 7.03 5.91
N ARG A 82 8.96 7.65 4.80
CA ARG A 82 9.69 6.94 3.74
C ARG A 82 11.02 6.38 4.22
N TYR A 83 11.73 7.09 5.10
CA TYR A 83 12.96 6.59 5.71
C TYR A 83 12.70 5.38 6.60
N LYS A 84 11.71 5.43 7.49
CA LYS A 84 11.34 4.26 8.31
C LYS A 84 10.94 3.10 7.42
N LEU A 85 10.11 3.32 6.40
CA LEU A 85 9.66 2.26 5.49
C LEU A 85 10.82 1.62 4.69
N LYS A 86 11.86 2.39 4.32
CA LYS A 86 12.94 1.91 3.42
C LYS A 86 14.22 1.50 4.13
N ILE A 87 14.57 2.17 5.23
CA ILE A 87 15.85 2.01 5.92
C ILE A 87 15.71 1.10 7.13
N TYR A 88 14.62 1.19 7.90
CA TYR A 88 14.48 0.34 9.09
C TYR A 88 14.46 -1.14 8.75
N PRO A 89 13.72 -1.62 7.74
CA PRO A 89 13.78 -3.02 7.37
C PRO A 89 15.16 -3.49 6.89
N LYS A 90 15.91 -2.62 6.19
CA LYS A 90 17.28 -2.93 5.76
C LYS A 90 18.24 -3.03 6.95
N LYS A 91 18.05 -2.19 7.97
CA LYS A 91 18.83 -2.21 9.22
C LYS A 91 18.25 -3.13 10.29
N LYS A 92 17.11 -3.77 10.04
CA LYS A 92 16.37 -4.63 10.97
C LYS A 92 16.00 -3.92 12.27
N ILE A 93 15.76 -2.61 12.18
CA ILE A 93 15.27 -1.78 13.28
C ILE A 93 13.75 -1.96 13.36
N VAL A 94 13.24 -2.29 14.55
CA VAL A 94 11.80 -2.35 14.80
C VAL A 94 11.35 -0.98 15.29
N SER A 95 10.44 -0.34 14.56
CA SER A 95 9.81 0.90 15.04
C SER A 95 8.93 0.63 16.25
N LYS A 96 8.69 1.63 17.10
CA LYS A 96 7.84 1.49 18.31
C LYS A 96 6.43 0.99 18.00
N PHE A 97 5.93 1.33 16.81
CA PHE A 97 4.61 1.00 16.29
C PHE A 97 4.70 0.78 14.76
N PRO A 98 3.83 -0.02 14.11
CA PRO A 98 3.87 -0.20 12.67
C PRO A 98 3.67 1.14 11.92
N VAL A 99 4.63 1.47 11.07
CA VAL A 99 4.61 2.72 10.29
C VAL A 99 3.57 2.71 9.16
N TYR A 100 3.16 1.51 8.73
CA TYR A 100 2.23 1.29 7.65
C TYR A 100 1.27 0.14 8.00
N LEU A 101 -0.03 0.43 7.96
CA LEU A 101 -1.08 -0.57 8.12
C LEU A 101 -1.85 -0.78 6.81
N LEU A 102 -2.11 -2.04 6.49
CA LEU A 102 -3.08 -2.42 5.46
C LEU A 102 -4.28 -3.03 6.16
N VAL A 103 -5.40 -2.33 6.12
CA VAL A 103 -6.64 -2.72 6.79
C VAL A 103 -7.58 -3.26 5.72
N GLU A 104 -8.19 -4.41 6.00
CA GLU A 104 -9.15 -5.07 5.11
C GLU A 104 -10.58 -4.72 5.50
N PRO A 105 -11.29 -3.86 4.73
CA PRO A 105 -12.71 -3.62 5.01
C PRO A 105 -13.53 -4.90 4.84
N THR A 106 -13.21 -5.71 3.83
CA THR A 106 -13.87 -6.99 3.58
C THR A 106 -12.94 -7.93 2.84
N SER A 107 -13.05 -9.23 3.10
CA SER A 107 -12.41 -10.28 2.30
C SER A 107 -13.29 -10.75 1.14
N VAL A 108 -14.53 -10.25 1.02
CA VAL A 108 -15.43 -10.56 -0.10
C VAL A 108 -14.99 -9.80 -1.34
N CYS A 109 -14.98 -10.49 -2.49
CA CYS A 109 -14.72 -9.90 -3.79
C CYS A 109 -15.72 -10.40 -4.82
N ASN A 110 -16.15 -9.52 -5.71
CA ASN A 110 -17.06 -9.83 -6.82
C ASN A 110 -16.33 -10.34 -8.07
N LEU A 111 -15.00 -10.46 -8.04
CA LEU A 111 -14.17 -11.00 -9.11
C LEU A 111 -13.48 -12.29 -8.70
N ARG A 112 -13.05 -13.08 -9.69
CA ARG A 112 -12.25 -14.32 -9.51
C ARG A 112 -11.01 -14.29 -10.39
N CYS A 113 -10.21 -13.24 -10.24
CA CYS A 113 -9.01 -13.04 -11.05
C CYS A 113 -8.09 -14.27 -10.99
N VAL A 114 -7.61 -14.75 -12.14
CA VAL A 114 -6.86 -16.01 -12.27
C VAL A 114 -5.55 -16.04 -11.47
N MET A 115 -5.06 -14.87 -11.08
CA MET A 115 -3.82 -14.64 -10.34
C MET A 115 -4.05 -14.16 -8.90
N CYS A 116 -5.19 -14.48 -8.28
CA CYS A 116 -5.56 -14.02 -6.93
C CYS A 116 -5.95 -15.18 -6.02
N PHE A 117 -5.75 -15.07 -4.70
CA PHE A 117 -6.21 -16.07 -3.71
C PHE A 117 -7.73 -16.30 -3.73
N GLN A 118 -8.51 -15.41 -4.35
CA GLN A 118 -9.97 -15.57 -4.52
C GLN A 118 -10.35 -16.80 -5.37
N ILE A 119 -9.40 -17.45 -6.05
CA ILE A 119 -9.65 -18.72 -6.76
C ILE A 119 -9.48 -19.94 -5.83
N ASP A 120 -8.88 -19.78 -4.65
CA ASP A 120 -8.73 -20.86 -3.67
C ASP A 120 -10.05 -21.09 -2.95
N LYS A 121 -10.76 -22.16 -3.34
CA LYS A 121 -12.04 -22.58 -2.74
C LYS A 121 -11.96 -22.82 -1.23
N SER A 122 -10.78 -23.15 -0.70
CA SER A 122 -10.60 -23.32 0.75
C SER A 122 -10.54 -22.00 1.52
N PHE A 123 -10.23 -20.91 0.82
CA PHE A 123 -10.24 -19.55 1.36
C PHE A 123 -11.56 -18.82 1.12
N THR A 124 -12.24 -19.02 -0.01
CA THR A 124 -13.52 -18.33 -0.31
C THR A 124 -14.73 -18.92 0.42
N LYS A 125 -14.55 -19.35 1.67
CA LYS A 125 -15.59 -19.89 2.56
C LYS A 125 -15.33 -19.43 3.99
N LYS A 126 -16.29 -19.65 4.90
CA LYS A 126 -16.08 -19.41 6.33
C LYS A 126 -14.89 -20.26 6.84
N PRO A 127 -14.06 -19.74 7.76
CA PRO A 127 -14.21 -18.46 8.48
C PRO A 127 -13.58 -17.24 7.76
N TYR A 128 -12.97 -17.41 6.59
CA TYR A 128 -12.14 -16.36 5.97
C TYR A 128 -12.91 -15.26 5.22
N MET A 129 -14.21 -15.42 5.02
CA MET A 129 -15.05 -14.49 4.26
C MET A 129 -15.95 -13.65 5.18
N GLY A 130 -15.86 -12.32 5.08
CA GLY A 130 -16.74 -11.42 5.83
C GLY A 130 -16.46 -9.93 5.64
N PHE A 131 -17.12 -9.13 6.47
CA PHE A 131 -17.07 -7.67 6.49
C PHE A 131 -16.59 -7.22 7.86
N MET A 132 -15.67 -6.26 7.90
CA MET A 132 -15.12 -5.74 9.14
C MET A 132 -16.19 -4.96 9.91
N ASP A 133 -16.37 -5.28 11.19
CA ASP A 133 -17.23 -4.45 12.02
C ASP A 133 -16.71 -3.01 12.09
N PHE A 134 -17.62 -2.05 12.00
CA PHE A 134 -17.23 -0.64 11.94
C PHE A 134 -16.64 -0.14 13.27
N ASN A 135 -17.03 -0.69 14.42
CA ASN A 135 -16.40 -0.32 15.69
C ASN A 135 -14.98 -0.88 15.79
N LEU A 136 -14.75 -2.10 15.30
CA LEU A 136 -13.40 -2.64 15.18
C LEU A 136 -12.54 -1.75 14.26
N PHE A 137 -13.06 -1.34 13.10
CA PHE A 137 -12.38 -0.40 12.21
C PHE A 137 -12.01 0.91 12.93
N LYS A 138 -12.95 1.52 13.65
CA LYS A 138 -12.68 2.75 14.43
C LYS A 138 -11.57 2.53 15.45
N LYS A 139 -11.63 1.45 16.24
CA LYS A 139 -10.59 1.08 17.21
C LYS A 139 -9.20 1.01 16.55
N ILE A 140 -9.09 0.30 15.42
CA ILE A 140 -7.84 0.14 14.67
C ILE A 140 -7.31 1.51 14.22
N ILE A 141 -8.17 2.32 13.62
CA ILE A 141 -7.81 3.64 13.09
C ILE A 141 -7.40 4.60 14.21
N ASP A 142 -8.09 4.59 15.34
CA ASP A 142 -7.76 5.45 16.48
C ASP A 142 -6.44 5.06 17.11
N GLU A 143 -6.21 3.75 17.33
CA GLU A 143 -4.94 3.28 17.87
C GLU A 143 -3.77 3.62 16.94
N ALA A 144 -3.93 3.41 15.63
CA ALA A 144 -2.92 3.74 14.64
C ALA A 144 -2.61 5.24 14.60
N ALA A 145 -3.65 6.08 14.60
CA ALA A 145 -3.52 7.53 14.57
C ALA A 145 -2.81 8.07 15.82
N ASN A 146 -3.10 7.50 16.99
CA ASN A 146 -2.56 7.94 18.28
C ASN A 146 -1.12 7.45 18.54
N ASN A 147 -0.65 6.41 17.83
CA ASN A 147 0.65 5.79 18.06
C ASN A 147 1.65 6.00 16.91
N GLY A 148 1.39 6.95 15.99
CA GLY A 148 2.35 7.39 15.00
C GLY A 148 2.43 6.53 13.73
N THR A 149 1.42 5.71 13.43
CA THR A 149 1.28 5.14 12.09
C THR A 149 1.14 6.27 11.08
N SER A 150 1.93 6.22 10.01
CA SER A 150 1.96 7.29 9.00
C SER A 150 1.05 6.97 7.81
N ALA A 151 0.86 5.70 7.49
CA ALA A 151 0.16 5.28 6.29
C ALA A 151 -0.90 4.22 6.58
N ILE A 152 -2.06 4.37 5.93
CA ILE A 152 -3.16 3.42 5.93
C ILE A 152 -3.47 3.03 4.49
N THR A 153 -3.70 1.76 4.23
CA THR A 153 -4.25 1.30 2.95
C THR A 153 -5.47 0.43 3.18
N LEU A 154 -6.60 0.83 2.60
CA LEU A 154 -7.81 0.04 2.54
C LEU A 154 -7.71 -0.92 1.35
N ALA A 155 -7.36 -2.18 1.62
CA ALA A 155 -7.08 -3.19 0.59
C ALA A 155 -7.11 -4.62 1.17
N SER A 156 -6.17 -5.46 0.75
CA SER A 156 -5.94 -6.86 1.15
C SER A 156 -6.75 -7.87 0.34
N ARG A 157 -7.62 -8.68 0.98
CA ARG A 157 -8.11 -9.91 0.35
C ARG A 157 -9.46 -9.79 -0.35
N GLY A 158 -10.16 -8.68 -0.23
CA GLY A 158 -11.44 -8.45 -0.92
C GLY A 158 -11.44 -7.24 -1.84
N GLU A 159 -12.65 -6.81 -2.20
CA GLU A 159 -12.90 -5.52 -2.84
C GLU A 159 -13.45 -4.54 -1.78
N PRO A 160 -12.65 -3.56 -1.31
CA PRO A 160 -13.08 -2.60 -0.30
C PRO A 160 -14.42 -1.92 -0.58
N LEU A 161 -14.72 -1.59 -1.84
CA LEU A 161 -15.97 -0.92 -2.22
C LEU A 161 -17.22 -1.79 -2.11
N LEU A 162 -17.09 -3.08 -1.78
CA LEU A 162 -18.25 -3.93 -1.45
C LEU A 162 -18.68 -3.81 0.01
N HIS A 163 -17.86 -3.19 0.88
CA HIS A 163 -18.22 -3.07 2.29
C HIS A 163 -19.45 -2.14 2.45
N PRO A 164 -20.52 -2.57 3.15
CA PRO A 164 -21.76 -1.79 3.23
C PRO A 164 -21.58 -0.42 3.91
N LYS A 165 -20.56 -0.30 4.78
CA LYS A 165 -20.17 0.96 5.45
C LYS A 165 -18.90 1.61 4.90
N ILE A 166 -18.56 1.35 3.62
CA ILE A 166 -17.30 1.87 3.06
C ILE A 166 -17.25 3.41 3.07
N SER A 167 -18.38 4.09 2.83
CA SER A 167 -18.44 5.55 2.89
C SER A 167 -18.15 6.08 4.29
N GLU A 168 -18.67 5.43 5.33
CA GLU A 168 -18.39 5.77 6.73
C GLU A 168 -16.94 5.50 7.10
N MET A 169 -16.36 4.40 6.63
CA MET A 169 -14.94 4.07 6.83
C MET A 169 -14.02 5.12 6.18
N ILE A 170 -14.30 5.51 4.94
CA ILE A 170 -13.55 6.57 4.23
C ILE A 170 -13.64 7.90 4.97
N LYS A 171 -14.84 8.30 5.41
CA LYS A 171 -15.05 9.51 6.22
C LYS A 171 -14.27 9.43 7.54
N TYR A 172 -14.30 8.29 8.22
CA TYR A 172 -13.67 8.13 9.53
C TYR A 172 -12.15 8.22 9.45
N VAL A 173 -11.52 7.46 8.54
CA VAL A 173 -10.05 7.49 8.37
C VAL A 173 -9.57 8.87 7.91
N SER A 174 -10.37 9.58 7.11
CA SER A 174 -10.02 10.90 6.60
C SER A 174 -9.95 11.99 7.66
N LYS A 175 -10.62 11.81 8.81
CA LYS A 175 -10.56 12.78 9.92
C LYS A 175 -9.23 12.73 10.69
N LYS A 176 -8.35 11.76 10.39
CA LYS A 176 -7.09 11.57 11.13
C LYS A 176 -5.95 12.30 10.43
N GLU A 177 -5.60 13.48 10.92
CA GLU A 177 -4.51 14.31 10.37
C GLU A 177 -3.11 13.71 10.55
N SER A 178 -2.95 12.73 11.45
CA SER A 178 -1.67 12.04 11.64
C SER A 178 -1.30 11.14 10.47
N PHE A 179 -2.27 10.69 9.67
CA PHE A 179 -2.00 9.94 8.47
C PHE A 179 -1.59 10.88 7.33
N ILE A 180 -0.44 10.58 6.75
CA ILE A 180 0.15 11.34 5.65
C ILE A 180 0.02 10.61 4.31
N ASP A 181 -0.33 9.32 4.33
CA ASP A 181 -0.50 8.50 3.12
C ASP A 181 -1.65 7.49 3.30
N ILE A 182 -2.85 7.89 2.90
CA ILE A 182 -4.06 7.06 2.89
C ILE A 182 -4.33 6.59 1.46
N LYS A 183 -4.41 5.27 1.26
CA LYS A 183 -4.68 4.66 -0.04
C LYS A 183 -5.93 3.79 -0.02
N LEU A 184 -6.61 3.75 -1.16
CA LEU A 184 -7.71 2.84 -1.42
C LEU A 184 -7.38 2.01 -2.67
N ASN A 185 -7.33 0.69 -2.52
CA ASN A 185 -7.26 -0.21 -3.66
C ASN A 185 -8.66 -0.63 -4.07
N THR A 186 -8.92 -0.69 -5.38
CA THR A 186 -10.21 -1.14 -5.89
C THR A 186 -10.06 -1.78 -7.27
N ASN A 187 -10.99 -2.67 -7.63
CA ASN A 187 -11.21 -3.16 -8.98
C ASN A 187 -12.15 -2.23 -9.80
N ALA A 188 -12.63 -1.14 -9.20
CA ALA A 188 -13.50 -0.10 -9.78
C ALA A 188 -14.90 -0.56 -10.26
N THR A 189 -15.28 -1.82 -10.08
CA THR A 189 -16.60 -2.33 -10.50
C THR A 189 -17.77 -1.70 -9.73
N ARG A 190 -17.52 -1.18 -8.52
CA ARG A 190 -18.54 -0.57 -7.65
C ARG A 190 -18.45 0.95 -7.56
N LEU A 191 -17.49 1.58 -8.24
CA LEU A 191 -17.45 3.04 -8.29
C LEU A 191 -18.73 3.56 -8.94
N ASN A 192 -19.36 4.52 -8.28
CA ASN A 192 -20.54 5.24 -8.72
C ASN A 192 -20.39 6.71 -8.31
N GLU A 193 -21.34 7.55 -8.70
CA GLU A 193 -21.27 8.99 -8.45
C GLU A 193 -21.09 9.30 -6.95
N LYS A 194 -21.93 8.72 -6.08
CA LYS A 194 -21.84 8.89 -4.63
C LYS A 194 -20.44 8.55 -4.11
N LEU A 195 -19.91 7.39 -4.43
CA LEU A 195 -18.57 6.97 -3.99
C LEU A 195 -17.46 7.85 -4.56
N CYS A 196 -17.58 8.32 -5.80
CA CYS A 196 -16.62 9.25 -6.38
C CYS A 196 -16.59 10.56 -5.58
N HIS A 197 -17.74 11.15 -5.25
CA HIS A 197 -17.79 12.35 -4.43
C HIS A 197 -17.25 12.11 -3.01
N GLU A 198 -17.58 10.97 -2.38
CA GLU A 198 -17.08 10.63 -1.05
C GLU A 198 -15.55 10.49 -1.04
N ILE A 199 -14.97 9.77 -2.01
CA ILE A 199 -13.52 9.64 -2.15
C ILE A 199 -12.87 11.00 -2.41
N LEU A 200 -13.43 11.83 -3.29
CA LEU A 200 -12.84 13.12 -3.68
C LEU A 200 -12.93 14.19 -2.58
N LYS A 201 -13.92 14.11 -1.70
CA LYS A 201 -14.04 14.95 -0.48
C LYS A 201 -13.13 14.48 0.66
N SER A 202 -12.68 13.24 0.60
CA SER A 202 -11.90 12.61 1.66
C SER A 202 -10.43 13.03 1.64
N ASN A 203 -9.68 12.64 2.67
CA ASN A 203 -8.22 12.80 2.72
C ASN A 203 -7.48 11.60 2.11
N ILE A 204 -8.17 10.73 1.35
CA ILE A 204 -7.50 9.69 0.55
C ILE A 204 -6.55 10.37 -0.43
N ASN A 205 -5.27 10.02 -0.33
CA ASN A 205 -4.23 10.60 -1.17
C ASN A 205 -4.09 9.84 -2.49
N MET A 206 -4.46 8.55 -2.52
CA MET A 206 -4.33 7.72 -3.70
C MET A 206 -5.43 6.68 -3.83
N VAL A 207 -6.04 6.60 -5.01
CA VAL A 207 -6.84 5.45 -5.44
C VAL A 207 -6.03 4.64 -6.43
N VAL A 208 -5.82 3.36 -6.11
CA VAL A 208 -5.15 2.39 -6.99
C VAL A 208 -6.21 1.48 -7.59
N VAL A 209 -6.48 1.67 -8.88
CA VAL A 209 -7.37 0.82 -9.66
C VAL A 209 -6.57 -0.33 -10.25
N SER A 210 -6.98 -1.55 -9.90
CA SER A 210 -6.31 -2.77 -10.32
C SER A 210 -6.84 -3.20 -11.70
N ILE A 211 -6.04 -3.08 -12.75
CA ILE A 211 -6.39 -3.38 -14.15
C ILE A 211 -5.16 -3.96 -14.86
N ASP A 212 -5.29 -5.11 -15.51
CA ASP A 212 -4.11 -5.81 -16.07
C ASP A 212 -3.95 -5.66 -17.59
N SER A 213 -4.99 -5.22 -18.31
CA SER A 213 -4.89 -4.96 -19.75
C SER A 213 -5.67 -3.72 -20.18
N HIS A 214 -5.26 -3.13 -21.31
CA HIS A 214 -6.01 -2.12 -22.05
C HIS A 214 -6.88 -2.75 -23.16
N VAL A 215 -6.72 -4.06 -23.39
CA VAL A 215 -7.50 -4.84 -24.35
C VAL A 215 -8.61 -5.57 -23.60
N LYS A 216 -9.87 -5.33 -24.01
CA LYS A 216 -11.07 -5.90 -23.37
C LYS A 216 -10.99 -7.41 -23.15
N LYS A 217 -10.74 -8.18 -24.21
CA LYS A 217 -10.66 -9.65 -24.15
C LYS A 217 -9.64 -10.13 -23.11
N GLN A 218 -8.41 -9.58 -23.15
CA GLN A 218 -7.36 -9.92 -22.19
C GLN A 218 -7.75 -9.56 -20.75
N TYR A 219 -8.36 -8.39 -20.54
CA TYR A 219 -8.83 -7.98 -19.22
C TYR A 219 -9.85 -8.97 -18.65
N GLU A 220 -10.88 -9.32 -19.43
CA GLU A 220 -11.98 -10.18 -18.99
C GLU A 220 -11.55 -11.65 -18.81
N GLU A 221 -10.52 -12.08 -19.55
CA GLU A 221 -9.86 -13.37 -19.33
C GLU A 221 -9.09 -13.43 -18.01
N ILE A 222 -8.37 -12.36 -17.66
CA ILE A 222 -7.56 -12.29 -16.43
C ILE A 222 -8.44 -12.02 -15.21
N ARG A 223 -9.31 -11.00 -15.28
CA ARG A 223 -10.20 -10.54 -14.20
C ARG A 223 -11.60 -11.10 -14.36
N LYS A 224 -11.74 -12.41 -14.20
CA LYS A 224 -13.03 -13.12 -14.34
C LYS A 224 -14.13 -12.46 -13.50
N GLY A 225 -15.27 -12.21 -14.15
CA GLY A 225 -16.42 -11.50 -13.59
C GLY A 225 -16.39 -9.97 -13.81
N GLY A 226 -15.27 -9.42 -14.26
CA GLY A 226 -15.14 -8.01 -14.61
C GLY A 226 -15.56 -7.78 -16.04
N LYS A 227 -16.17 -6.62 -16.30
CA LYS A 227 -16.54 -6.16 -17.64
C LYS A 227 -15.74 -4.90 -17.96
N PHE A 228 -14.92 -4.96 -19.01
CA PHE A 228 -13.92 -3.91 -19.27
C PHE A 228 -14.58 -2.53 -19.45
N ASP A 229 -15.65 -2.47 -20.24
CA ASP A 229 -16.30 -1.22 -20.60
C ASP A 229 -16.97 -0.54 -19.39
N GLU A 230 -17.61 -1.33 -18.52
CA GLU A 230 -18.20 -0.82 -17.27
C GLU A 230 -17.12 -0.26 -16.34
N VAL A 231 -16.00 -0.97 -16.19
CA VAL A 231 -14.89 -0.53 -15.34
C VAL A 231 -14.21 0.72 -15.92
N LEU A 232 -14.00 0.77 -17.24
CA LEU A 232 -13.47 1.95 -17.92
C LEU A 232 -14.39 3.17 -17.72
N LYS A 233 -15.71 2.98 -17.86
CA LYS A 233 -16.72 4.02 -17.58
C LYS A 233 -16.62 4.51 -16.14
N ASN A 234 -16.50 3.60 -15.17
CA ASN A 234 -16.40 3.93 -13.76
C ASN A 234 -15.11 4.68 -13.40
N ILE A 235 -13.98 4.33 -14.03
CA ILE A 235 -12.71 5.07 -13.86
C ILE A 235 -12.84 6.48 -14.42
N LYS A 236 -13.41 6.62 -15.63
CA LYS A 236 -13.67 7.94 -16.23
C LYS A 236 -14.60 8.78 -15.36
N LEU A 237 -15.64 8.18 -14.78
CA LEU A 237 -16.53 8.86 -13.84
C LEU A 237 -15.75 9.50 -12.68
N LEU A 238 -14.84 8.77 -12.03
CA LEU A 238 -14.02 9.34 -10.95
C LEU A 238 -13.15 10.52 -11.44
N VAL A 239 -12.51 10.36 -12.60
CA VAL A 239 -11.66 11.41 -13.21
C VAL A 239 -12.46 12.65 -13.58
N ASP A 240 -13.64 12.47 -14.18
CA ASP A 240 -14.48 13.56 -14.67
C ASP A 240 -15.18 14.29 -13.51
N THR A 241 -15.65 13.55 -12.50
CA THR A 241 -16.16 14.14 -11.24
C THR A 241 -15.09 15.00 -10.57
N ARG A 242 -13.83 14.54 -10.53
CA ARG A 242 -12.70 15.35 -10.02
C ARG A 242 -12.53 16.65 -10.81
N LYS A 243 -12.50 16.57 -12.15
CA LYS A 243 -12.33 17.75 -13.01
C LYS A 243 -13.47 18.75 -12.87
N LYS A 244 -14.71 18.26 -12.78
CA LYS A 244 -15.92 19.09 -12.72
C LYS A 244 -16.09 19.78 -11.36
N PHE A 245 -15.90 19.04 -10.26
CA PHE A 245 -16.30 19.49 -8.92
C PHE A 245 -15.13 19.70 -7.94
N TYR A 246 -13.95 19.15 -8.20
CA TYR A 246 -12.83 19.13 -7.25
C TYR A 246 -11.50 19.50 -7.92
N LYS A 247 -11.46 20.65 -8.60
CA LYS A 247 -10.29 21.12 -9.37
C LYS A 247 -8.99 21.17 -8.57
N ASN A 248 -9.08 21.42 -7.25
CA ASN A 248 -7.93 21.49 -6.34
C ASN A 248 -7.59 20.15 -5.67
N SER A 249 -8.31 19.06 -5.99
CA SER A 249 -8.08 17.76 -5.37
C SER A 249 -6.65 17.28 -5.60
N LYS A 250 -5.99 16.90 -4.50
CA LYS A 250 -4.65 16.31 -4.54
C LYS A 250 -4.65 14.80 -4.77
N LEU A 251 -5.82 14.16 -4.75
CA LEU A 251 -5.99 12.73 -4.98
C LEU A 251 -5.28 12.29 -6.27
N GLU A 252 -4.38 11.32 -6.13
CA GLU A 252 -3.81 10.59 -7.24
C GLU A 252 -4.74 9.43 -7.63
N ILE A 253 -5.09 9.35 -8.92
CA ILE A 253 -5.76 8.20 -9.51
C ILE A 253 -4.70 7.41 -10.28
N ARG A 254 -4.48 6.16 -9.87
CA ARG A 254 -3.47 5.27 -10.46
C ARG A 254 -4.11 4.02 -11.02
N VAL A 255 -3.65 3.60 -12.19
CA VAL A 255 -3.89 2.24 -12.68
C VAL A 255 -2.67 1.38 -12.39
N SER A 256 -2.89 0.19 -11.83
CA SER A 256 -1.84 -0.80 -11.57
C SER A 256 -2.16 -2.11 -12.25
N GLY A 257 -1.29 -2.56 -13.15
CA GLY A 257 -1.41 -3.82 -13.87
C GLY A 257 -0.29 -4.81 -13.57
N VAL A 258 -0.59 -6.08 -13.78
CA VAL A 258 0.36 -7.19 -13.66
C VAL A 258 0.53 -7.86 -15.02
N LYS A 259 1.78 -8.05 -15.45
CA LYS A 259 2.12 -8.90 -16.60
C LYS A 259 1.99 -10.36 -16.19
N PHE A 260 0.87 -10.97 -16.54
CA PHE A 260 0.52 -12.36 -16.22
C PHE A 260 0.63 -13.27 -17.46
N LYS A 261 0.28 -12.75 -18.64
CA LYS A 261 0.38 -13.43 -19.93
C LYS A 261 1.48 -12.81 -20.80
N GLU A 262 2.00 -13.60 -21.72
CA GLU A 262 3.04 -13.18 -22.66
C GLU A 262 2.55 -12.13 -23.66
N ASP A 263 1.29 -12.24 -24.09
CA ASP A 263 0.63 -11.36 -25.07
C ASP A 263 0.23 -9.98 -24.52
N GLN A 264 0.47 -9.71 -23.23
CA GLN A 264 0.27 -8.38 -22.67
C GLN A 264 1.43 -7.44 -23.04
N ASN A 265 1.09 -6.32 -23.69
CA ASN A 265 2.05 -5.29 -24.08
C ASN A 265 2.08 -4.13 -23.08
N GLU A 266 3.18 -4.01 -22.33
CA GLU A 266 3.37 -2.96 -21.30
C GLU A 266 3.35 -1.54 -21.88
N ASN A 267 3.99 -1.31 -23.04
CA ASN A 267 4.08 0.02 -23.64
C ASN A 267 2.70 0.53 -24.07
N ASN A 268 1.90 -0.32 -24.70
CA ASN A 268 0.54 0.01 -25.11
C ASN A 268 -0.37 0.18 -23.89
N PHE A 269 -0.22 -0.67 -22.86
CA PHE A 269 -0.94 -0.52 -21.59
C PHE A 269 -0.67 0.86 -20.96
N ARG A 270 0.59 1.25 -20.85
CA ARG A 270 0.99 2.55 -20.32
C ARG A 270 0.46 3.70 -21.17
N LYS A 271 0.62 3.64 -22.49
CA LYS A 271 0.15 4.66 -23.44
C LYS A 271 -1.36 4.84 -23.42
N PHE A 272 -2.13 3.78 -23.19
CA PHE A 272 -3.58 3.85 -23.08
C PHE A 272 -4.00 4.51 -21.76
N TRP A 273 -3.54 3.98 -20.63
CA TRP A 273 -3.99 4.42 -19.32
C TRP A 273 -3.45 5.79 -18.91
N SER A 274 -2.26 6.19 -19.36
CA SER A 274 -1.68 7.51 -19.03
C SER A 274 -2.47 8.69 -19.63
N LYS A 275 -3.37 8.43 -20.59
CA LYS A 275 -4.29 9.44 -21.13
C LYS A 275 -5.50 9.68 -20.22
N ILE A 276 -5.75 8.78 -19.27
CA ILE A 276 -6.98 8.74 -18.46
C ILE A 276 -6.66 9.07 -17.00
N VAL A 277 -5.62 8.44 -16.44
CA VAL A 277 -5.26 8.53 -15.02
C VAL A 277 -3.91 9.21 -14.82
N ASP A 278 -3.60 9.62 -13.59
CA ASP A 278 -2.41 10.41 -13.29
C ASP A 278 -1.12 9.59 -13.38
N ASN A 279 -1.19 8.31 -12.97
CA ASN A 279 -0.04 7.40 -12.99
C ASN A 279 -0.43 5.99 -13.43
N VAL A 280 0.53 5.31 -14.05
CA VAL A 280 0.39 3.91 -14.44
C VAL A 280 1.56 3.10 -13.88
N ALA A 281 1.24 2.09 -13.09
CA ALA A 281 2.17 1.07 -12.65
C ALA A 281 1.92 -0.23 -13.43
N TYR A 282 2.98 -0.91 -13.81
CA TYR A 282 2.93 -2.20 -14.46
C TYR A 282 4.08 -3.03 -13.94
N VAL A 283 3.78 -4.21 -13.38
CA VAL A 283 4.75 -5.06 -12.67
C VAL A 283 4.71 -6.47 -13.20
N GLN A 284 5.80 -7.22 -13.01
CA GLN A 284 5.84 -8.64 -13.35
C GLN A 284 4.99 -9.45 -12.36
N TYR A 285 4.36 -10.49 -12.87
CA TYR A 285 3.68 -11.47 -12.03
C TYR A 285 4.65 -12.14 -11.06
N GLN A 286 4.18 -12.36 -9.83
CA GLN A 286 4.89 -13.05 -8.76
C GLN A 286 3.99 -14.16 -8.22
N ASN A 287 4.57 -15.32 -7.91
CA ASN A 287 3.86 -16.49 -7.40
C ASN A 287 3.44 -16.36 -5.92
N ARG A 288 3.11 -15.15 -5.46
CA ARG A 288 2.76 -14.85 -4.06
C ARG A 288 1.31 -15.17 -3.71
N TRP A 289 0.44 -15.24 -4.72
CA TRP A 289 -1.01 -15.40 -4.53
C TRP A 289 -1.45 -16.84 -4.24
N ASN A 290 -0.56 -17.80 -4.48
CA ASN A 290 -0.79 -19.22 -4.25
C ASN A 290 0.39 -19.84 -3.47
N THR A 291 0.93 -19.07 -2.51
CA THR A 291 2.17 -19.40 -1.79
C THR A 291 2.13 -20.81 -1.17
N TYR A 292 0.96 -21.26 -0.68
CA TYR A 292 0.83 -22.59 -0.07
C TYR A 292 1.07 -23.76 -1.04
N LYS A 293 0.87 -23.56 -2.34
CA LYS A 293 1.13 -24.59 -3.37
C LYS A 293 2.51 -24.48 -4.00
N ASN A 294 3.26 -23.42 -3.72
CA ASN A 294 4.64 -23.33 -4.19
C ASN A 294 5.50 -24.43 -3.57
N LYS A 295 6.52 -24.88 -4.31
CA LYS A 295 7.51 -25.84 -3.80
C LYS A 295 8.37 -25.16 -2.73
N PRO A 296 8.67 -25.83 -1.60
CA PRO A 296 9.62 -25.32 -0.63
C PRO A 296 10.97 -25.01 -1.29
N ASN A 297 11.50 -23.82 -1.01
CA ASN A 297 12.80 -23.38 -1.48
C ASN A 297 13.75 -23.26 -0.27
N LYS A 298 14.54 -24.31 -0.07
CA LYS A 298 15.54 -24.41 1.01
C LYS A 298 16.63 -23.34 0.92
N LYS A 299 16.81 -22.68 -0.24
CA LYS A 299 17.81 -21.62 -0.43
C LYS A 299 17.34 -20.25 0.06
N ILE A 300 16.05 -20.09 0.42
CA ILE A 300 15.53 -18.82 0.94
C ILE A 300 16.05 -18.59 2.36
N ASN A 301 17.10 -17.78 2.49
CA ASN A 301 17.76 -17.52 3.77
C ASN A 301 17.90 -16.02 4.10
N HIS A 302 17.45 -15.12 3.21
CA HIS A 302 17.49 -13.68 3.46
C HIS A 302 16.25 -13.20 4.25
N PRO A 303 16.40 -12.24 5.17
CA PRO A 303 15.28 -11.66 5.90
C PRO A 303 14.23 -11.00 4.99
N CYS A 304 12.95 -11.20 5.30
CA CYS A 304 11.84 -10.54 4.61
C CYS A 304 11.61 -9.18 5.24
N VAL A 305 11.79 -8.11 4.46
CA VAL A 305 11.68 -6.73 4.94
C VAL A 305 10.30 -6.39 5.54
N TYR A 306 9.23 -7.08 5.12
CA TYR A 306 7.87 -6.81 5.59
C TYR A 306 7.69 -6.95 7.10
N LEU A 307 8.49 -7.82 7.75
CA LEU A 307 8.45 -8.01 9.22
C LEU A 307 8.83 -6.76 10.03
N TRP A 308 9.48 -5.79 9.39
CA TRP A 308 9.87 -4.50 9.99
C TRP A 308 9.14 -3.31 9.39
N GLU A 309 8.40 -3.53 8.30
CA GLU A 309 7.89 -2.44 7.46
C GLU A 309 6.40 -2.16 7.71
N ARG A 310 5.59 -3.20 7.89
CA ARG A 310 4.14 -3.10 7.81
C ARG A 310 3.44 -4.17 8.63
N LEU A 311 2.17 -3.94 8.91
CA LEU A 311 1.25 -4.93 9.46
C LEU A 311 -0.05 -4.93 8.66
N TYR A 312 -0.58 -6.11 8.42
CA TYR A 312 -1.88 -6.29 7.78
C TYR A 312 -2.92 -6.64 8.84
N VAL A 313 -4.15 -6.14 8.68
CA VAL A 313 -5.28 -6.42 9.57
C VAL A 313 -6.45 -6.88 8.73
N TRP A 314 -6.90 -8.10 8.97
CA TRP A 314 -8.02 -8.73 8.30
C TRP A 314 -9.36 -8.24 8.84
N PHE A 315 -10.44 -8.52 8.09
CA PHE A 315 -11.80 -8.08 8.45
C PHE A 315 -12.23 -8.56 9.85
N ASP A 316 -11.75 -9.73 10.29
CA ASP A 316 -12.02 -10.38 11.57
C ASP A 316 -11.04 -9.97 12.68
N GLY A 317 -10.21 -8.95 12.44
CA GLY A 317 -9.22 -8.44 13.38
C GLY A 317 -7.92 -9.28 13.43
N VAL A 318 -7.81 -10.38 12.69
CA VAL A 318 -6.56 -11.15 12.64
C VAL A 318 -5.46 -10.32 12.00
N CYS A 319 -4.33 -10.22 12.68
CA CYS A 319 -3.16 -9.52 12.17
C CYS A 319 -2.23 -10.45 11.41
N ASN A 320 -1.54 -9.94 10.39
CA ASN A 320 -0.54 -10.69 9.64
C ASN A 320 0.66 -9.84 9.24
N PRO A 321 1.87 -10.41 9.17
CA PRO A 321 3.04 -9.71 8.66
C PRO A 321 3.13 -9.70 7.12
N CYS A 322 2.32 -10.51 6.43
CA CYS A 322 2.43 -10.74 4.99
C CYS A 322 1.04 -11.02 4.38
N ASP A 323 0.77 -10.47 3.20
CA ASP A 323 -0.47 -10.75 2.44
C ASP A 323 -0.41 -12.04 1.63
N ALA A 324 0.78 -12.54 1.31
CA ALA A 324 0.96 -13.85 0.69
C ALA A 324 0.50 -14.99 1.63
N ASP A 325 0.48 -14.74 2.94
CA ASP A 325 -0.07 -15.63 3.96
C ASP A 325 -1.56 -15.33 4.22
N TYR A 326 -2.38 -15.41 3.17
CA TYR A 326 -3.79 -15.01 3.20
C TYR A 326 -4.69 -15.88 4.12
N LYS A 327 -4.19 -17.03 4.61
CA LYS A 327 -4.84 -17.89 5.63
C LYS A 327 -4.28 -17.69 7.05
N SER A 328 -3.34 -16.77 7.23
CA SER A 328 -2.86 -16.32 8.54
C SER A 328 -2.08 -17.35 9.37
N PHE A 329 -1.27 -18.22 8.75
CA PHE A 329 -0.41 -19.14 9.50
C PHE A 329 0.70 -18.43 10.29
N LEU A 330 1.06 -17.20 9.89
CA LEU A 330 2.06 -16.34 10.51
C LEU A 330 1.45 -15.38 11.55
N SER A 331 0.15 -15.46 11.82
CA SER A 331 -0.58 -14.47 12.62
C SER A 331 0.05 -14.25 14.00
N PRO A 332 0.45 -13.03 14.36
CA PRO A 332 0.97 -12.72 15.70
C PRO A 332 -0.13 -12.35 16.71
N GLY A 333 -1.41 -12.30 16.30
CA GLY A 333 -2.52 -11.99 17.21
C GLY A 333 -3.79 -11.49 16.51
N ASN A 334 -4.78 -11.13 17.32
CA ASN A 334 -6.08 -10.63 16.86
C ASN A 334 -6.47 -9.35 17.64
N LEU A 335 -6.98 -8.33 16.95
CA LEU A 335 -7.30 -7.03 17.53
C LEU A 335 -8.65 -6.97 18.25
N ASN A 336 -9.42 -8.05 18.26
CA ASN A 336 -10.58 -8.17 19.14
C ASN A 336 -10.16 -8.24 20.61
N ASN A 337 -9.01 -8.83 20.91
CA ASN A 337 -8.52 -9.01 22.29
C ASN A 337 -7.15 -8.40 22.58
N LYS A 338 -6.41 -7.93 21.57
CA LYS A 338 -5.14 -7.23 21.73
C LYS A 338 -5.17 -5.83 21.09
N SER A 339 -4.26 -4.98 21.52
CA SER A 339 -3.88 -3.76 20.83
C SER A 339 -2.90 -4.05 19.68
N ILE A 340 -2.83 -3.18 18.69
CA ILE A 340 -1.82 -3.21 17.62
C ILE A 340 -0.41 -3.15 18.23
N LYS A 341 -0.21 -2.35 19.29
CA LYS A 341 1.10 -2.26 19.97
C LYS A 341 1.54 -3.61 20.56
N GLU A 342 0.63 -4.34 21.21
CA GLU A 342 0.91 -5.68 21.74
C GLU A 342 1.20 -6.67 20.61
N VAL A 343 0.45 -6.63 19.51
CA VAL A 343 0.69 -7.52 18.37
C VAL A 343 2.04 -7.24 17.71
N TRP A 344 2.38 -5.97 17.49
CA TRP A 344 3.62 -5.55 16.83
C TRP A 344 4.89 -5.92 17.61
N ASN A 345 4.79 -5.90 18.94
CA ASN A 345 5.88 -6.22 19.87
C ASN A 345 5.77 -7.64 20.46
N SER A 346 4.85 -8.46 19.95
CA SER A 346 4.61 -9.81 20.45
C SER A 346 5.81 -10.73 20.26
N ASP A 347 5.95 -11.71 21.17
CA ASP A 347 6.95 -12.77 21.07
C ASP A 347 6.86 -13.54 19.76
N GLN A 348 5.65 -13.74 19.23
CA GLN A 348 5.44 -14.45 17.98
C GLN A 348 6.03 -13.70 16.78
N LEU A 349 5.82 -12.38 16.67
CA LEU A 349 6.40 -11.59 15.60
C LEU A 349 7.91 -11.42 15.78
N ASN A 350 8.40 -11.28 17.02
CA ASN A 350 9.83 -11.23 17.32
C ASN A 350 10.55 -12.55 17.02
N LYS A 351 9.92 -13.69 17.31
CA LYS A 351 10.41 -15.02 16.90
C LYS A 351 10.54 -15.12 15.39
N LEU A 352 9.55 -14.64 14.64
CA LEU A 352 9.62 -14.57 13.18
C LEU A 352 10.79 -13.71 12.70
N ARG A 353 10.99 -12.51 13.26
CA ARG A 353 12.14 -11.63 12.95
C ARG A 353 13.47 -12.34 13.23
N ASN A 354 13.61 -12.99 14.38
CA ASN A 354 14.82 -13.71 14.77
C ASN A 354 15.11 -14.88 13.84
N LEU A 355 14.10 -15.68 13.48
CA LEU A 355 14.27 -16.76 12.49
C LEU A 355 14.81 -16.23 11.16
N HIS A 356 14.35 -15.06 10.72
CA HIS A 356 14.80 -14.43 9.49
C HIS A 356 16.23 -13.91 9.59
N ILE A 357 16.58 -13.23 10.69
CA ILE A 357 17.96 -12.73 10.95
C ILE A 357 18.94 -13.90 11.03
N SER A 358 18.57 -15.00 11.71
CA SER A 358 19.39 -16.21 11.85
C SER A 358 19.40 -17.09 10.60
N LYS A 359 18.99 -16.58 9.43
CA LYS A 359 18.98 -17.30 8.14
C LYS A 359 18.11 -18.58 8.12
N LYS A 360 17.16 -18.69 9.05
CA LYS A 360 16.23 -19.84 9.23
C LYS A 360 14.83 -19.58 8.63
N ARG A 361 14.68 -18.57 7.77
CA ARG A 361 13.41 -18.27 7.06
C ARG A 361 12.82 -19.51 6.36
N HIS A 362 13.64 -20.30 5.67
CA HIS A 362 13.25 -21.53 4.98
C HIS A 362 12.72 -22.64 5.91
N LYS A 363 12.78 -22.49 7.23
CA LYS A 363 12.26 -23.48 8.19
C LYS A 363 10.81 -23.22 8.61
N TYR A 364 10.17 -22.19 8.07
CA TYR A 364 8.86 -21.76 8.52
C TYR A 364 7.88 -21.62 7.35
N ASN A 365 6.77 -22.34 7.41
CA ASN A 365 5.69 -22.25 6.42
C ASN A 365 4.83 -21.01 6.71
N PRO A 366 4.45 -20.19 5.70
CA PRO A 366 4.73 -20.33 4.26
C PRO A 366 5.96 -19.55 3.75
N CYS A 367 6.83 -19.06 4.65
CA CYS A 367 8.01 -18.28 4.28
C CYS A 367 9.04 -19.07 3.46
N ASP A 368 9.09 -20.39 3.64
CA ASP A 368 9.90 -21.34 2.86
C ASP A 368 9.43 -21.51 1.41
N ARG A 369 8.20 -21.09 1.10
CA ARG A 369 7.54 -21.22 -0.20
C ARG A 369 7.24 -19.86 -0.85
N CYS A 370 7.80 -18.79 -0.29
CA CYS A 370 7.57 -17.42 -0.72
C CYS A 370 7.82 -17.25 -2.23
N GLY A 371 6.81 -16.76 -2.96
CA GLY A 371 6.93 -16.49 -4.40
C GLY A 371 7.41 -15.08 -4.75
N LEU A 372 7.97 -14.37 -3.77
CA LEU A 372 8.54 -13.01 -3.89
C LEU A 372 10.06 -13.05 -4.01
#